data_AF-A0A0C2SIL2-F1
#
_entry.id   AF-A0A0C2SIL2-F1
#
_cell.length_a   1.000
_cell.length_b   1.000
_cell.length_c   1.000
_cell.angle_alpha   90.00
_cell.angle_beta   90.00
_cell.angle_gamma   90.00
#
_symmetry.space_group_name_H-M   'P 1'
#
loop_
_entity.id
_entity.type
_entity.pdbx_description
1 polymer ?
#
loop_
_entity_poly.entity_id
_entity_poly.type
_entity_poly.pdbx_seq_one_letter_code
_entity_poly.pdbx_strand_id
1 'polypeptide(L)' 'LRKLRLYLIGVRNLIVEVDARYIKEMLQNPDMAPSAAMNRWILAILTFHFDLVHVPGIMHGPDGLSRR' A
#
# COMPACT_ATOMS: atom_id res chain seq x y z
N LEU A 1 4.07 -8.96 -1.35
CA LEU A 1 5.27 -8.13 -1.05
C LEU A 1 6.57 -8.93 -0.92
N ARG A 2 6.74 -9.86 0.05
CA ARG A 2 8.02 -10.57 0.23
C ARG A 2 8.59 -11.22 -1.05
N LYS A 3 7.75 -11.87 -1.85
CA LYS A 3 8.17 -12.52 -3.12
C LYS A 3 8.62 -11.54 -4.22
N LEU A 4 8.12 -10.30 -4.19
CA LEU A 4 8.39 -9.30 -5.23
C LEU A 4 9.36 -8.21 -4.79
N ARG A 5 9.85 -8.27 -3.54
CA ARG A 5 10.65 -7.20 -2.94
C ARG A 5 11.88 -6.83 -3.78
N LEU A 6 12.62 -7.82 -4.28
CA LEU A 6 13.81 -7.57 -5.11
C LEU A 6 13.50 -6.89 -6.44
N TYR A 7 12.31 -7.11 -6.98
CA TYR A 7 11.87 -6.51 -8.25
C TYR A 7 11.30 -5.10 -8.07
N LEU A 8 10.78 -4.79 -6.88
CA LEU A 8 10.15 -3.50 -6.58
C LEU A 8 11.12 -2.49 -5.96
N ILE A 9 12.19 -2.95 -5.30
CA ILE A 9 13.25 -2.06 -4.79
C ILE A 9 13.93 -1.38 -5.98
N GLY A 10 13.95 -0.05 -5.96
CA GLY A 10 14.60 0.78 -6.99
C GLY A 10 13.69 1.19 -8.15
N VAL A 11 12.47 0.64 -8.25
CA VAL A 11 11.47 1.12 -9.21
C VAL A 11 11.02 2.52 -8.79
N ARG A 12 11.22 3.52 -9.65
CA ARG A 12 10.85 4.91 -9.35
C ARG A 12 9.47 5.32 -9.84
N ASN A 13 8.91 4.59 -10.79
CA ASN A 13 7.62 4.89 -11.42
C ASN A 13 6.56 3.87 -11.01
N LEU A 14 6.60 3.42 -9.75
CA LEU A 14 5.62 2.47 -9.21
C LEU A 14 4.38 3.23 -8.78
N ILE A 15 3.22 2.90 -9.36
CA ILE A 15 1.92 3.45 -8.95
C ILE A 15 1.18 2.37 -8.18
N VAL A 16 0.72 2.69 -6.99
CA VAL A 16 -0.09 1.82 -6.15
C VAL A 16 -1.48 2.40 -6.06
N GLU A 17 -2.43 1.73 -6.69
CA GLU A 17 -3.84 2.09 -6.65
C GLU A 17 -4.53 1.40 -5.46
N VAL A 18 -5.31 2.17 -4.69
CA VAL A 18 -6.05 1.66 -3.53
C VAL A 18 -7.48 2.21 -3.51
N ASP A 19 -8.45 1.36 -3.14
CA ASP A 19 -9.83 1.78 -2.89
C ASP A 19 -10.04 2.34 -1.46
N ALA A 20 -9.11 2.07 -0.57
CA ALA A 20 -9.20 2.52 0.81
C ALA A 20 -8.53 3.89 1.02
N ARG A 21 -9.35 4.95 1.12
CA ARG A 21 -8.88 6.32 1.41
C ARG A 21 -8.05 6.42 2.69
N TYR A 22 -8.42 5.65 3.73
CA TYR A 22 -7.72 5.68 5.02
C TYR A 22 -6.25 5.22 4.94
N ILE A 23 -5.87 4.43 3.93
CA ILE A 23 -4.47 4.00 3.74
C ILE A 23 -3.58 5.21 3.48
N LYS A 24 -4.07 6.21 2.73
CA LYS A 24 -3.33 7.45 2.48
C LYS A 24 -3.03 8.17 3.78
N GLU A 25 -4.03 8.30 4.65
CA GLU A 25 -3.90 8.96 5.95
C GLU A 25 -2.95 8.20 6.88
N MET A 26 -3.01 6.86 6.87
CA MET A 26 -2.09 6.00 7.63
C MET A 26 -0.64 6.14 7.18
N LEU A 27 -0.39 6.27 5.87
CA LEU A 27 0.96 6.46 5.34
C LEU A 27 1.52 7.87 5.61
N GLN A 28 0.64 8.87 5.69
CA GLN A 28 1.03 10.24 6.03
C GLN A 28 1.35 10.41 7.52
N ASN A 29 0.69 9.65 8.40
CA ASN A 29 0.86 9.72 9.85
C ASN A 29 1.15 8.33 10.44
N PRO A 30 2.29 7.72 10.09
CA PRO A 30 2.60 6.33 10.44
C PRO A 30 2.65 6.07 11.95
N ASP A 31 3.01 7.08 12.74
CA ASP A 31 3.12 6.97 14.21
C ASP A 31 1.77 6.97 14.93
N MET A 32 0.69 7.38 14.24
CA MET A 32 -0.68 7.37 14.78
C MET A 32 -1.38 6.03 14.59
N ALA A 33 -0.72 5.01 14.01
CA ALA A 33 -1.40 3.75 13.75
C ALA A 33 -1.73 3.00 15.08
N PRO A 34 -2.94 2.47 15.24
CA PRO A 34 -3.43 1.92 16.51
C PRO A 34 -2.68 0.69 17.06
N SER A 35 -1.81 0.06 16.28
CA SER A 35 -1.16 -1.19 16.68
C SER A 35 0.28 -1.30 16.19
N ALA A 36 1.12 -1.93 17.00
CA ALA A 36 2.52 -2.19 16.65
C ALA A 36 2.67 -3.05 15.39
N ALA A 37 1.70 -3.91 15.09
CA ALA A 37 1.70 -4.70 13.86
C ALA A 37 1.46 -3.81 12.62
N MET A 38 0.55 -2.84 12.71
CA MET A 38 0.32 -1.85 11.66
C MET A 38 1.56 -0.97 11.44
N ASN A 39 2.18 -0.45 12.49
CA ASN A 39 3.40 0.35 12.36
C ASN A 39 4.52 -0.43 11.64
N ARG A 40 4.72 -1.70 11.97
CA ARG A 40 5.73 -2.54 11.29
C ARG A 40 5.45 -2.73 9.80
N TRP A 41 4.19 -2.90 9.42
CA TRP A 41 3.82 -3.04 8.01
C TRP A 41 3.96 -1.72 7.25
N ILE A 42 3.54 -0.60 7.85
CA ILE A 42 3.71 0.74 7.27
C ILE A 42 5.20 1.03 7.01
N LEU A 43 6.06 0.84 8.02
CA LEU A 43 7.51 1.04 7.89
C LEU A 43 8.11 0.17 6.79
N ALA A 44 7.63 -1.07 6.61
CA ALA A 44 8.10 -1.94 5.55
C ALA A 44 7.70 -1.43 4.15
N ILE A 45 6.49 -0.87 4.00
CA ILE A 45 6.02 -0.30 2.73
C ILE A 45 6.73 1.00 2.38
N LEU A 46 7.03 1.83 3.38
CA LEU A 46 7.78 3.07 3.19
C LEU A 46 9.22 2.85 2.70
N THR A 47 9.71 1.60 2.65
CA THR A 47 11.01 1.27 2.03
C THR A 47 11.00 1.26 0.50
N PHE A 48 9.82 1.38 -0.13
CA PHE A 48 9.67 1.42 -1.59
C PHE A 48 9.42 2.85 -2.08
N HIS A 49 9.87 3.17 -3.29
CA HIS A 49 9.47 4.39 -3.98
C HIS A 49 8.20 4.13 -4.78
N PHE A 50 7.13 4.86 -4.49
CA PHE A 50 5.86 4.74 -5.21
C PHE A 50 4.99 5.98 -5.02
N ASP A 51 4.06 6.17 -5.96
CA ASP A 51 2.94 7.09 -5.83
C ASP A 51 1.68 6.33 -5.45
N LEU A 52 0.98 6.82 -4.42
CA LEU A 52 -0.30 6.25 -3.98
C LEU A 52 -1.47 6.99 -4.63
N VAL A 53 -2.28 6.28 -5.39
CA VAL A 53 -3.47 6.83 -6.06
C VAL A 53 -4.71 6.16 -5.49
N HIS A 54 -5.71 6.96 -5.12
CA HIS A 54 -7.00 6.40 -4.75
C HIS A 54 -7.86 6.19 -5.99
N VAL A 55 -8.37 4.97 -6.16
CA VAL A 55 -9.28 4.60 -7.25
C VAL A 55 -10.53 3.96 -6.63
N PRO A 56 -11.76 4.35 -6.98
CA PRO A 56 -12.95 3.71 -6.43
C PRO A 56 -13.00 2.19 -6.69
N GLY A 57 -13.53 1.40 -5.77
CA GLY A 57 -13.57 -0.06 -5.85
C GLY A 57 -14.37 -0.60 -7.03
N ILE A 58 -15.30 0.20 -7.55
CA ILE A 58 -16.08 -0.09 -8.76
C ILE A 58 -15.17 -0.14 -10.01
N MET A 59 -14.06 0.61 -9.99
CA MET A 59 -13.06 0.66 -11.06
C MET A 59 -11.98 -0.41 -10.92
N HIS A 60 -11.88 -1.05 -9.74
CA HIS A 60 -11.02 -2.21 -9.59
C HIS A 60 -11.71 -3.38 -10.32
N GLY A 61 -10.96 -4.07 -11.20
CA GLY A 61 -11.43 -5.30 -11.85
C GLY A 61 -11.89 -6.32 -10.81
N PRO A 62 -12.61 -7.40 -11.22
CA PRO A 62 -13.26 -8.30 -10.27
C PRO A 62 -12.34 -8.67 -9.11
N ASP A 63 -12.66 -8.17 -7.92
CA ASP A 63 -11.87 -8.23 -6.69
C ASP A 63 -11.77 -9.66 -6.09
N GLY A 64 -11.76 -10.67 -6.97
CA GLY A 64 -11.63 -12.08 -6.64
C GLY A 64 -10.27 -12.46 -6.05
N LEU A 65 -9.27 -11.57 -6.13
CA LEU A 65 -7.97 -11.77 -5.47
C LEU A 65 -8.00 -11.41 -3.98
N SER A 66 -8.83 -10.44 -3.55
CA SER A 66 -8.95 -10.07 -2.13
C SER A 66 -9.96 -10.93 -1.37
N ARG A 67 -10.90 -11.57 -2.07
CA ARG A 67 -11.98 -12.38 -1.48
C ARG A 67 -11.64 -13.88 -1.32
N ARG A 68 -10.37 -14.23 -1.18
CA ARG A 68 -9.91 -15.61 -1.09
C ARG A 68 -9.44 -16.00 0.31
#